data_AF-A0A3R9P3V6-F1
#
_entry.id   AF-A0A3R9P3V6-F1
#
_cell.length_a   1.000
_cell.length_b   1.000
_cell.length_c   1.000
_cell.angle_alpha   90.00
_cell.angle_beta   90.00
_cell.angle_gamma   90.00
#
_symmetry.space_group_name_H-M   'P 1'
#
loop_
_entity.id
_entity.type
_entity.pdbx_description
1 polymer ?
#
loop_
_entity_poly.entity_id
_entity_poly.type
_entity_poly.pdbx_seq_one_letter_code
_entity_poly.pdbx_strand_id
1 'polypeptide(L)'
;MFESICISGDYDLGLLAEKALFYDKVKLIVNEDRLNRLFSKVHPASFISFLEEHRENIQLVYFWVLPAVRTFFPKNENPNITFTSIDEDYVDPYLDYLWEKGGLNSPEGSFIDLSLARRLYKLMSKDVVPSETTKKYAEEMENEEKVLAYLENYLLKTDPLSLRKLPRDTKLRLNVVEDDPYTGKKYEMEHNIGEDVLDPFQFLSSYFNTFSTMEVWANYSSDFQTSTMSSILIEHRLNSLYNQTIKQIEQQEVFNNTILKNRSIREVINSGEKNFLDYIDLYERSKKFKQWVTDIPPESNLVQEYINTINAKTWAEKLPSKTIRFGMFTGTGLLVDTLGASGVGTLLGTSLSAVDSFLLDKLITGWKPNHFIENEFESFLHS
;
A
#
# COMPACT_ATOMS: atom_id res chain seq x y z
N MET A 1 10.62 11.33 23.51
CA MET A 1 9.77 10.11 23.59
C MET A 1 8.32 10.42 23.21
N PHE A 2 7.77 11.61 23.51
CA PHE A 2 6.45 12.05 23.00
C PHE A 2 6.55 13.43 22.34
N GLU A 3 7.07 13.46 21.11
CA GLU A 3 7.35 14.73 20.41
C GLU A 3 6.12 15.26 19.67
N SER A 4 5.42 14.41 18.92
CA SER A 4 4.19 14.82 18.25
C SER A 4 3.23 13.67 18.02
N ILE A 5 1.92 13.97 18.04
CA ILE A 5 0.84 13.02 17.73
C ILE A 5 -0.16 13.64 16.77
N CYS A 6 -0.67 12.82 15.86
CA CYS A 6 -1.77 13.16 14.97
C CYS A 6 -3.02 12.35 15.34
N ILE A 7 -4.13 13.06 15.53
CA ILE A 7 -5.42 12.51 15.92
C ILE A 7 -6.36 12.64 14.71
N SER A 8 -6.68 11.51 14.08
CA SER A 8 -7.47 11.47 12.84
C SER A 8 -8.68 10.53 12.86
N GLY A 9 -8.99 9.92 14.01
CA GLY A 9 -10.17 9.06 14.21
C GLY A 9 -11.32 9.78 14.92
N ASP A 10 -12.25 9.02 15.51
CA ASP A 10 -13.21 9.58 16.47
C ASP A 10 -12.44 10.12 17.68
N TYR A 11 -12.55 11.43 17.90
CA TYR A 11 -11.97 12.10 19.06
C TYR A 11 -13.02 12.89 19.81
N ASP A 12 -12.81 12.98 21.11
CA ASP A 12 -13.54 13.89 21.99
C ASP A 12 -12.56 14.81 22.73
N LEU A 13 -13.13 15.76 23.48
CA LEU A 13 -12.37 16.73 24.25
C LEU A 13 -11.47 16.05 25.31
N GLY A 14 -11.88 14.90 25.84
CA GLY A 14 -11.10 14.13 26.80
C GLY A 14 -9.87 13.52 26.15
N LEU A 15 -10.01 12.92 24.97
CA LEU A 15 -8.88 12.40 24.20
C LEU A 15 -7.89 13.51 23.84
N LEU A 16 -8.38 14.66 23.36
CA LEU A 16 -7.52 15.82 23.07
C LEU A 16 -6.76 16.27 24.32
N ALA A 17 -7.44 16.39 25.47
CA ALA A 17 -6.81 16.79 26.73
C ALA A 17 -5.75 15.78 27.19
N GLU A 18 -6.03 14.47 27.09
CA GLU A 18 -5.06 13.42 27.42
C GLU A 18 -3.83 13.52 26.51
N LYS A 19 -4.00 13.67 25.20
CA LYS A 19 -2.86 13.74 24.27
C LYS A 19 -2.06 15.03 24.45
N ALA A 20 -2.72 16.16 24.68
CA ALA A 20 -2.06 17.44 24.97
C ALA A 20 -1.27 17.44 26.28
N LEU A 21 -1.60 16.55 27.23
CA LEU A 21 -0.84 16.39 28.47
C LEU A 21 0.52 15.70 28.25
N PHE A 22 0.58 14.73 27.32
CA PHE A 22 1.77 13.89 27.13
C PHE A 22 2.64 14.29 25.94
N TYR A 23 2.06 14.89 24.89
CA TYR A 23 2.76 15.24 23.67
C TYR A 23 3.03 16.74 23.58
N ASP A 24 4.25 17.10 23.17
CA ASP A 24 4.65 18.49 22.93
C ASP A 24 3.84 19.13 21.78
N LYS A 25 3.53 18.35 20.75
CA LYS A 25 2.68 18.77 19.62
C LYS A 25 1.52 17.81 19.35
N VAL A 26 0.32 18.35 19.25
CA VAL A 26 -0.91 17.64 18.89
C VAL A 26 -1.49 18.23 17.60
N LYS A 27 -1.59 17.40 16.56
CA LYS A 27 -2.28 17.74 15.32
C LYS A 27 -3.65 17.09 15.34
N LEU A 28 -4.70 17.89 15.21
CA LEU A 28 -6.08 17.42 15.17
C LEU A 28 -6.58 17.50 13.72
N ILE A 29 -6.84 16.34 13.12
CA ILE A 29 -7.39 16.26 11.76
C ILE A 29 -8.90 16.46 11.82
N VAL A 30 -9.36 17.60 11.33
CA VAL A 30 -10.75 18.02 11.41
C VAL A 30 -11.44 17.99 10.04
N ASN A 31 -12.74 17.69 10.06
CA ASN A 31 -13.68 17.87 8.96
C ASN A 31 -15.01 18.39 9.55
N GLU A 32 -16.02 18.63 8.70
CA GLU A 32 -17.32 19.16 9.13
C GLU A 32 -17.97 18.35 10.26
N ASP A 33 -18.16 17.04 10.07
CA ASP A 33 -18.79 16.15 11.08
C ASP A 33 -18.07 16.21 12.42
N ARG A 34 -16.73 16.19 12.42
CA ARG A 34 -15.95 16.20 13.65
C ARG A 34 -15.96 17.56 14.34
N LEU A 35 -15.95 18.67 13.59
CA LEU A 35 -16.11 20.01 14.15
C LEU A 35 -17.50 20.15 14.78
N ASN A 36 -18.55 19.68 14.09
CA ASN A 36 -19.92 19.64 14.62
C ASN A 36 -19.99 18.86 15.94
N ARG A 37 -19.43 17.65 15.98
CA ARG A 37 -19.38 16.83 17.20
C ARG A 37 -18.60 17.52 18.33
N LEU A 38 -17.46 18.12 18.03
CA LEU A 38 -16.66 18.86 19.01
C LEU A 38 -17.46 20.02 19.62
N PHE A 39 -18.07 20.84 18.76
CA PHE A 39 -18.80 22.04 19.17
C PHE A 39 -20.17 21.77 19.78
N SER A 40 -20.70 20.56 19.60
CA SER A 40 -21.81 20.05 20.43
C SER A 40 -21.47 19.84 21.90
N LYS A 41 -20.18 19.89 22.26
CA LYS A 41 -19.72 19.66 23.64
C LYS A 41 -19.01 20.87 24.24
N VAL A 42 -18.52 21.81 23.43
CA VAL A 42 -17.83 23.03 23.88
C VAL A 42 -18.29 24.23 23.08
N HIS A 43 -18.51 25.36 23.75
CA HIS A 43 -18.78 26.62 23.05
C HIS A 43 -17.59 27.00 22.17
N PRO A 44 -17.77 27.25 20.86
CA PRO A 44 -16.63 27.38 19.97
C PRO A 44 -15.75 28.60 20.27
N ALA A 45 -16.30 29.67 20.88
CA ALA A 45 -15.48 30.81 21.33
C ALA A 45 -14.43 30.42 22.37
N SER A 46 -14.78 29.53 23.30
CA SER A 46 -13.88 29.02 24.33
C SER A 46 -12.81 28.14 23.70
N PHE A 47 -13.20 27.26 22.79
CA PHE A 47 -12.27 26.37 22.09
C PHE A 47 -11.30 27.14 21.16
N ILE A 48 -11.80 28.11 20.40
CA ILE A 48 -10.99 28.98 19.55
C ILE A 48 -9.97 29.75 20.39
N SER A 49 -10.39 30.31 21.53
CA SER A 49 -9.48 31.06 22.40
C SER A 49 -8.39 30.16 22.98
N PHE A 50 -8.74 28.94 23.39
CA PHE A 50 -7.78 27.91 23.79
C PHE A 50 -6.77 27.59 22.68
N LEU A 51 -7.22 27.42 21.44
CA LEU A 51 -6.33 27.17 20.31
C LEU A 51 -5.42 28.36 19.98
N GLU A 52 -5.90 29.59 20.12
CA GLU A 52 -5.08 30.79 19.91
C GLU A 52 -3.94 30.86 20.92
N GLU A 53 -4.22 30.55 22.20
CA GLU A 53 -3.23 30.53 23.28
C GLU A 53 -2.20 29.42 23.11
N HIS A 54 -2.63 28.26 22.59
CA HIS A 54 -1.78 27.06 22.49
C HIS A 54 -1.42 26.67 21.05
N ARG A 55 -1.48 27.60 20.09
CA ARG A 55 -1.25 27.37 18.65
C ARG A 55 0.10 26.75 18.30
N GLU A 56 1.10 26.88 19.17
CA GLU A 56 2.43 26.29 18.98
C GLU A 56 2.45 24.79 19.30
N ASN A 57 1.54 24.34 20.16
CA ASN A 57 1.42 22.96 20.63
C ASN A 57 0.22 22.24 20.02
N ILE A 58 -0.86 22.94 19.68
CA ILE A 58 -2.10 22.34 19.16
C ILE A 58 -2.43 22.95 17.81
N GLN A 59 -2.40 22.13 16.78
CA GLN A 59 -2.68 22.53 15.41
C GLN A 59 -3.96 21.86 14.91
N LEU A 60 -4.90 22.66 14.42
CA LEU A 60 -6.00 22.16 13.62
C LEU A 60 -5.54 21.98 12.18
N VAL A 61 -5.71 20.77 11.66
CA VAL A 61 -5.43 20.47 10.26
C VAL A 61 -6.74 20.09 9.61
N TYR A 62 -7.18 20.92 8.67
CA TYR A 62 -8.38 20.67 7.90
C TYR A 62 -8.00 20.07 6.55
N PHE A 63 -8.48 18.85 6.31
CA PHE A 63 -8.28 18.20 5.02
C PHE A 63 -9.49 18.45 4.13
N TRP A 64 -9.31 19.36 3.17
CA TRP A 64 -10.30 19.66 2.12
C TRP A 64 -10.43 18.56 1.05
N VAL A 65 -9.46 17.65 0.96
CA VAL A 65 -9.55 16.46 0.13
C VAL A 65 -9.17 15.25 0.96
N LEU A 66 -10.15 14.40 1.22
CA LEU A 66 -9.94 13.12 1.89
C LEU A 66 -10.37 11.96 0.98
N PRO A 67 -9.64 10.84 1.03
CA PRO A 67 -10.14 9.56 0.55
C PRO A 67 -11.41 9.22 1.33
N ALA A 68 -12.49 8.93 0.61
CA ALA A 68 -13.77 8.56 1.19
C ALA A 68 -14.32 7.31 0.50
N VAL A 69 -15.04 6.51 1.29
CA VAL A 69 -15.79 5.35 0.82
C VAL A 69 -17.26 5.71 0.83
N ARG A 70 -17.94 5.52 -0.31
CA ARG A 70 -19.40 5.63 -0.41
C ARG A 70 -19.98 4.28 -0.78
N THR A 71 -20.88 3.78 0.06
CA THR A 71 -21.63 2.55 -0.20
C THR A 71 -23.06 2.91 -0.60
N PHE A 72 -23.52 2.33 -1.71
CA PHE A 72 -24.86 2.50 -2.24
C PHE A 72 -25.60 1.16 -2.20
N PHE A 73 -26.81 1.17 -1.64
CA PHE A 73 -27.69 -0.01 -1.57
C PHE A 73 -28.92 0.20 -2.48
N PRO A 74 -28.75 0.09 -3.82
CA PRO A 74 -29.86 0.21 -4.77
C PRO A 74 -30.92 -0.88 -4.55
N LYS A 75 -32.18 -0.55 -4.84
CA LYS A 75 -33.28 -1.54 -4.77
C LYS A 75 -33.14 -2.53 -5.94
N ASN A 76 -33.09 -3.82 -5.61
CA ASN A 76 -33.03 -4.94 -6.57
C ASN A 76 -31.71 -5.06 -7.37
N GLU A 77 -30.64 -4.46 -6.89
CA GLU A 77 -29.29 -4.56 -7.44
C GLU A 77 -28.31 -4.89 -6.31
N ASN A 78 -27.12 -5.39 -6.65
CA ASN A 78 -26.10 -5.62 -5.63
C ASN A 78 -25.58 -4.26 -5.10
N PRO A 79 -25.12 -4.21 -3.84
CA PRO A 79 -24.58 -2.98 -3.31
C PRO A 79 -23.30 -2.58 -4.05
N ASN A 80 -23.14 -1.27 -4.23
CA ASN A 80 -21.99 -0.68 -4.90
C ASN A 80 -21.12 0.09 -3.91
N ILE A 81 -19.83 0.11 -4.17
CA ILE A 81 -18.83 0.88 -3.42
C ILE A 81 -18.11 1.81 -4.38
N THR A 82 -17.90 3.06 -3.97
CA THR A 82 -17.08 4.03 -4.67
C THR A 82 -16.00 4.56 -3.73
N PHE A 83 -14.76 4.60 -4.22
CA PHE A 83 -13.63 5.24 -3.55
C PHE A 83 -13.35 6.54 -4.26
N THR A 84 -13.44 7.66 -3.53
CA THR A 84 -13.35 8.99 -4.14
C THR A 84 -12.47 9.91 -3.32
N SER A 85 -11.79 10.83 -4.00
CA SER A 85 -11.18 12.01 -3.39
C SER A 85 -12.18 13.15 -3.58
N ILE A 86 -12.83 13.55 -2.50
CA ILE A 86 -13.81 14.62 -2.56
C ILE A 86 -13.07 15.92 -2.29
N ASP A 87 -13.02 16.82 -3.27
CA ASP A 87 -12.65 18.22 -3.06
C ASP A 87 -13.83 18.96 -2.43
N GLU A 88 -13.75 19.23 -1.13
CA GLU A 88 -14.77 20.01 -0.40
C GLU A 88 -14.90 21.44 -0.93
N ASP A 89 -13.85 22.02 -1.56
CA ASP A 89 -13.93 23.38 -2.15
C ASP A 89 -14.76 23.39 -3.46
N TYR A 90 -15.03 22.23 -4.09
CA TYR A 90 -15.95 22.11 -5.23
C TYR A 90 -17.44 22.06 -4.81
N VAL A 91 -17.71 21.88 -3.52
CA VAL A 91 -19.07 21.67 -2.99
C VAL A 91 -19.65 22.94 -2.36
N ASP A 92 -18.85 23.82 -1.75
CA ASP A 92 -19.34 25.07 -1.14
C ASP A 92 -18.15 25.96 -0.66
N PRO A 93 -18.18 27.31 -0.77
CA PRO A 93 -17.25 28.17 -0.03
C PRO A 93 -17.37 27.90 1.49
N TYR A 94 -16.49 27.03 2.00
CA TYR A 94 -16.46 26.40 3.33
C TYR A 94 -16.91 27.23 4.56
N LEU A 95 -16.76 28.56 4.53
CA LEU A 95 -17.25 29.45 5.60
C LEU A 95 -18.77 29.70 5.54
N ASP A 96 -19.35 29.77 4.35
CA ASP A 96 -20.79 29.92 4.13
C ASP A 96 -21.49 28.58 4.33
N TYR A 97 -20.87 27.46 3.91
CA TYR A 97 -21.31 26.07 4.18
C TYR A 97 -21.52 25.74 5.66
N LEU A 98 -20.50 26.00 6.50
CA LEU A 98 -20.57 25.75 7.94
C LEU A 98 -21.74 26.52 8.57
N TRP A 99 -22.14 27.66 7.99
CA TRP A 99 -23.17 28.59 8.49
C TRP A 99 -24.57 28.40 7.90
N GLU A 100 -24.71 28.03 6.62
CA GLU A 100 -26.01 27.82 5.97
C GLU A 100 -26.77 26.60 6.51
N LYS A 101 -26.07 25.59 7.05
CA LYS A 101 -26.69 24.37 7.61
C LYS A 101 -27.12 24.47 9.09
N GLY A 102 -27.04 25.66 9.68
CA GLY A 102 -27.48 25.91 11.05
C GLY A 102 -26.30 25.84 12.01
N GLY A 103 -25.78 27.02 12.36
CA GLY A 103 -24.54 27.19 13.11
C GLY A 103 -24.32 26.13 14.19
N LEU A 104 -23.14 25.50 14.15
CA LEU A 104 -22.61 24.48 15.06
C LEU A 104 -23.48 24.33 16.30
N ASN A 105 -24.28 23.25 16.35
CA ASN A 105 -25.23 22.99 17.43
C ASN A 105 -24.48 22.94 18.77
N SER A 106 -24.39 24.06 19.49
CA SER A 106 -23.81 24.10 20.83
C SER A 106 -24.95 24.13 21.85
N PRO A 107 -24.85 23.36 22.95
CA PRO A 107 -25.84 23.41 24.03
C PRO A 107 -25.98 24.80 24.68
N GLU A 108 -25.05 25.73 24.41
CA GLU A 108 -25.01 27.09 24.95
C GLU A 108 -25.37 28.19 23.92
N GLY A 109 -25.73 27.85 22.67
CA GLY A 109 -26.19 28.83 21.67
C GLY A 109 -25.85 28.49 20.21
N SER A 110 -26.46 29.19 19.26
CA SER A 110 -26.13 29.07 17.83
C SER A 110 -24.94 29.97 17.46
N PHE A 111 -23.99 29.39 16.74
CA PHE A 111 -22.80 30.09 16.30
C PHE A 111 -23.08 30.87 15.00
N ILE A 112 -23.62 32.08 15.12
CA ILE A 112 -23.94 32.97 13.98
C ILE A 112 -22.86 34.05 13.77
N ASP A 113 -21.75 33.99 14.51
CA ASP A 113 -20.71 35.03 14.52
C ASP A 113 -19.63 34.77 13.46
N LEU A 114 -19.72 35.50 12.35
CA LEU A 114 -18.74 35.52 11.25
C LEU A 114 -17.31 35.82 11.72
N SER A 115 -17.15 36.58 12.80
CA SER A 115 -15.83 36.93 13.35
C SER A 115 -15.15 35.71 13.97
N LEU A 116 -15.89 34.84 14.66
CA LEU A 116 -15.39 33.61 15.24
C LEU A 116 -15.06 32.57 14.15
N ALA A 117 -15.86 32.52 13.08
CA ALA A 117 -15.59 31.73 11.87
C ALA A 117 -14.21 32.04 11.31
N ARG A 118 -13.95 33.34 11.09
CA ARG A 118 -12.71 33.84 10.51
C ARG A 118 -11.52 33.59 11.43
N ARG A 119 -11.72 33.62 12.74
CA ARG A 119 -10.69 33.26 13.73
C ARG A 119 -10.35 31.77 13.63
N LEU A 120 -11.35 30.89 13.68
CA LEU A 120 -11.15 29.45 13.53
C LEU A 120 -10.45 29.11 12.20
N TYR A 121 -10.90 29.71 11.09
CA TYR A 121 -10.29 29.51 9.78
C TYR A 121 -8.81 29.87 9.74
N LYS A 122 -8.40 30.95 10.41
CA LYS A 122 -6.98 31.35 10.50
C LYS A 122 -6.13 30.38 11.33
N LEU A 123 -6.75 29.59 12.20
CA LEU A 123 -6.07 28.59 13.02
C LEU A 123 -5.95 27.23 12.34
N MET A 124 -6.69 27.02 11.24
CA MET A 124 -6.63 25.79 10.46
C MET A 124 -5.55 25.86 9.40
N SER A 125 -4.66 24.88 9.38
CA SER A 125 -3.84 24.61 8.20
C SER A 125 -4.64 23.73 7.24
N LYS A 126 -4.64 24.09 5.95
CA LYS A 126 -5.18 23.23 4.90
C LYS A 126 -4.14 22.22 4.45
N ASP A 127 -4.55 20.97 4.28
CA ASP A 127 -3.72 19.94 3.67
C ASP A 127 -4.56 19.02 2.78
N VAL A 128 -3.93 18.34 1.82
CA VAL A 128 -4.57 17.53 0.79
C VAL A 128 -4.05 16.11 0.83
N VAL A 129 -4.93 15.13 0.63
CA VAL A 129 -4.48 13.81 0.20
C VAL A 129 -4.54 13.76 -1.33
N PRO A 130 -3.44 13.46 -2.03
CA PRO A 130 -3.44 13.34 -3.47
C PRO A 130 -4.51 12.35 -3.95
N SER A 131 -5.18 12.67 -5.06
CA SER A 131 -6.19 11.79 -5.67
C SER A 131 -5.60 10.44 -6.07
N GLU A 132 -4.31 10.44 -6.41
CA GLU A 132 -3.49 9.29 -6.71
C GLU A 132 -3.42 8.30 -5.54
N THR A 133 -3.41 8.80 -4.29
CA THR A 133 -3.45 7.96 -3.09
C THR A 133 -4.75 7.17 -3.01
N THR A 134 -5.89 7.83 -3.30
CA THR A 134 -7.20 7.15 -3.36
C THR A 134 -7.23 6.10 -4.46
N LYS A 135 -6.80 6.47 -5.68
CA LYS A 135 -6.73 5.55 -6.82
C LYS A 135 -5.88 4.32 -6.52
N LYS A 136 -4.67 4.54 -6.00
CA LYS A 136 -3.71 3.50 -5.62
C LYS A 136 -4.32 2.47 -4.65
N TYR A 137 -4.96 2.92 -3.57
CA TYR A 137 -5.51 1.99 -2.58
C TYR A 137 -6.84 1.36 -3.02
N ALA A 138 -7.62 2.03 -3.87
CA ALA A 138 -8.78 1.40 -4.50
C ALA A 138 -8.35 0.26 -5.45
N GLU A 139 -7.33 0.50 -6.29
CA GLU A 139 -6.75 -0.52 -7.18
C GLU A 139 -6.10 -1.66 -6.40
N GLU A 140 -5.46 -1.37 -5.26
CA GLU A 140 -4.90 -2.40 -4.38
C GLU A 140 -5.96 -3.39 -3.88
N MET A 141 -7.19 -2.90 -3.61
CA MET A 141 -8.31 -3.73 -3.14
C MET A 141 -8.97 -4.57 -4.23
N GLU A 142 -8.61 -4.36 -5.51
CA GLU A 142 -9.02 -5.25 -6.61
C GLU A 142 -8.35 -6.62 -6.51
N ASN A 143 -7.24 -6.73 -5.75
CA ASN A 143 -6.58 -8.00 -5.46
C ASN A 143 -7.30 -8.74 -4.31
N GLU A 144 -8.23 -9.63 -4.68
CA GLU A 144 -9.01 -10.45 -3.75
C GLU A 144 -8.12 -11.29 -2.80
N GLU A 145 -7.08 -11.94 -3.31
CA GLU A 145 -6.18 -12.77 -2.48
C GLU A 145 -5.53 -11.94 -1.37
N LYS A 146 -5.08 -10.74 -1.71
CA LYS A 146 -4.50 -9.80 -0.74
C LYS A 146 -5.54 -9.38 0.28
N VAL A 147 -6.73 -8.96 -0.13
CA VAL A 147 -7.81 -8.54 0.77
C VAL A 147 -8.21 -9.67 1.73
N LEU A 148 -8.32 -10.90 1.23
CA LEU A 148 -8.61 -12.09 2.03
C LEU A 148 -7.50 -12.38 3.06
N ALA A 149 -6.22 -12.21 2.71
CA ALA A 149 -5.12 -12.38 3.66
C ALA A 149 -5.22 -11.39 4.85
N TYR A 150 -5.61 -10.15 4.58
CA TYR A 150 -5.88 -9.17 5.65
C TYR A 150 -7.10 -9.52 6.48
N LEU A 151 -8.16 -10.02 5.85
CA LEU A 151 -9.38 -10.46 6.54
C LEU A 151 -9.10 -11.63 7.48
N GLU A 152 -8.41 -12.66 6.99
CA GLU A 152 -8.03 -13.82 7.78
C GLU A 152 -7.13 -13.44 8.94
N ASN A 153 -6.15 -12.54 8.73
CA ASN A 153 -5.30 -12.04 9.80
C ASN A 153 -6.09 -11.27 10.86
N TYR A 154 -7.05 -10.44 10.42
CA TYR A 154 -7.94 -9.72 11.30
C TYR A 154 -8.74 -10.68 12.18
N LEU A 155 -9.47 -11.62 11.57
CA LEU A 155 -10.27 -12.60 12.29
C LEU A 155 -9.41 -13.50 13.19
N LEU A 156 -8.22 -13.91 12.75
CA LEU A 156 -7.30 -14.69 13.58
C LEU A 156 -6.92 -13.97 14.89
N LYS A 157 -6.85 -12.64 14.88
CA LYS A 157 -6.46 -11.84 16.05
C LYS A 157 -7.65 -11.39 16.89
N THR A 158 -8.82 -11.18 16.29
CA THR A 158 -9.99 -10.65 16.99
C THR A 158 -11.01 -11.73 17.36
N ASP A 159 -11.30 -12.66 16.45
CA ASP A 159 -12.27 -13.72 16.64
C ASP A 159 -11.91 -15.00 15.83
N PRO A 160 -11.03 -15.86 16.38
CA PRO A 160 -10.62 -17.10 15.72
C PRO A 160 -11.76 -18.09 15.48
N LEU A 161 -12.90 -17.95 16.15
CA LEU A 161 -14.06 -18.81 15.91
C LEU A 161 -14.77 -18.42 14.62
N SER A 162 -14.92 -17.11 14.37
CA SER A 162 -15.48 -16.59 13.13
C SER A 162 -14.60 -16.92 11.92
N LEU A 163 -13.27 -16.96 12.07
CA LEU A 163 -12.37 -17.46 11.03
C LEU A 163 -12.73 -18.88 10.55
N ARG A 164 -13.16 -19.77 11.47
CA ARG A 164 -13.54 -21.16 11.13
C ARG A 164 -14.89 -21.26 10.43
N LYS A 165 -15.70 -20.21 10.48
CA LYS A 165 -17.00 -20.14 9.81
C LYS A 165 -16.88 -19.67 8.36
N LEU A 166 -15.71 -19.17 7.95
CA LEU A 166 -15.48 -18.78 6.57
C LEU A 166 -15.70 -19.97 5.61
N PRO A 167 -16.38 -19.76 4.47
CA PRO A 167 -16.48 -20.78 3.43
C PRO A 167 -15.11 -21.23 2.95
N ARG A 168 -14.98 -22.49 2.50
CA ARG A 168 -13.72 -23.00 1.93
C ARG A 168 -13.30 -22.22 0.69
N ASP A 169 -14.28 -21.75 -0.07
CA ASP A 169 -14.16 -20.89 -1.24
C ASP A 169 -14.60 -19.46 -0.88
N THR A 170 -14.02 -18.89 0.17
CA THR A 170 -14.36 -17.51 0.59
C THR A 170 -14.14 -16.55 -0.57
N LYS A 171 -15.15 -15.72 -0.83
CA LYS A 171 -15.15 -14.65 -1.83
C LYS A 171 -15.30 -13.31 -1.14
N LEU A 172 -14.45 -12.37 -1.55
CA LEU A 172 -14.56 -10.96 -1.18
C LEU A 172 -13.88 -10.14 -2.28
N ARG A 173 -14.62 -9.90 -3.37
CA ARG A 173 -14.12 -9.29 -4.59
C ARG A 173 -14.83 -8.00 -4.90
N LEU A 174 -14.08 -7.04 -5.41
CA LEU A 174 -14.60 -5.81 -6.00
C LEU A 174 -14.51 -5.92 -7.53
N ASN A 175 -15.67 -5.93 -8.18
CA ASN A 175 -15.77 -5.96 -9.64
C ASN A 175 -16.00 -4.54 -10.14
N VAL A 176 -15.13 -4.03 -11.03
CA VAL A 176 -15.30 -2.72 -11.65
C VAL A 176 -16.54 -2.75 -12.55
N VAL A 177 -17.54 -1.94 -12.24
CA VAL A 177 -18.76 -1.80 -13.04
C VAL A 177 -18.78 -0.51 -13.86
N GLU A 178 -18.01 0.50 -13.43
CA GLU A 178 -17.86 1.78 -14.11
C GLU A 178 -16.45 2.31 -13.85
N ASP A 179 -15.82 2.87 -14.87
CA ASP A 179 -14.52 3.53 -14.79
C ASP A 179 -14.62 4.86 -15.52
N ASP A 180 -14.90 5.92 -14.76
CA ASP A 180 -14.99 7.27 -15.28
C ASP A 180 -13.71 8.05 -14.95
N PRO A 181 -13.06 8.70 -15.94
CA PRO A 181 -11.83 9.45 -15.72
C PRO A 181 -11.95 10.61 -14.72
N TYR A 182 -13.17 11.10 -14.45
CA TYR A 182 -13.44 12.26 -13.60
C TYR A 182 -14.02 11.87 -12.23
N THR A 183 -14.88 10.86 -12.18
CA THR A 183 -15.53 10.42 -10.93
C THR A 183 -14.88 9.19 -10.30
N GLY A 184 -13.94 8.55 -10.99
CA GLY A 184 -13.25 7.35 -10.55
C GLY A 184 -14.04 6.07 -10.81
N LYS A 185 -13.56 4.97 -10.23
CA LYS A 185 -14.15 3.64 -10.39
C LYS A 185 -15.31 3.40 -9.44
N LYS A 186 -16.37 2.77 -9.95
CA LYS A 186 -17.46 2.20 -9.17
C LYS A 186 -17.31 0.68 -9.16
N TYR A 187 -17.50 0.11 -7.99
CA TYR A 187 -17.32 -1.31 -7.75
C TYR A 187 -18.63 -1.96 -7.30
N GLU A 188 -18.91 -3.14 -7.82
CA GLU A 188 -19.89 -4.07 -7.27
C GLU A 188 -19.16 -5.08 -6.38
N MET A 189 -19.67 -5.31 -5.16
CA MET A 189 -19.04 -6.24 -4.21
C MET A 189 -19.66 -7.64 -4.34
N GLU A 190 -18.84 -8.62 -4.69
CA GLU A 190 -19.19 -10.05 -4.64
C GLU A 190 -18.61 -10.66 -3.34
N HIS A 191 -19.47 -11.24 -2.50
CA HIS A 191 -19.03 -11.97 -1.30
C HIS A 191 -19.95 -13.14 -0.95
N ASN A 192 -19.42 -14.11 -0.22
CA ASN A 192 -20.18 -15.22 0.39
C ASN A 192 -19.97 -15.31 1.92
N ILE A 193 -19.46 -14.24 2.53
CA ILE A 193 -19.26 -14.13 3.97
C ILE A 193 -20.59 -13.86 4.66
N GLY A 194 -20.92 -14.66 5.68
CA GLY A 194 -22.14 -14.49 6.48
C GLY A 194 -22.07 -13.29 7.42
N GLU A 195 -23.21 -12.63 7.64
CA GLU A 195 -23.33 -11.48 8.55
C GLU A 195 -22.94 -11.82 10.00
N ASP A 196 -23.01 -13.10 10.39
CA ASP A 196 -22.60 -13.58 11.71
C ASP A 196 -21.08 -13.75 11.87
N VAL A 197 -20.32 -13.54 10.80
CA VAL A 197 -18.85 -13.55 10.78
C VAL A 197 -18.32 -12.12 10.84
N LEU A 198 -18.70 -11.29 9.87
CA LEU A 198 -18.43 -9.84 9.86
C LEU A 198 -19.31 -9.14 8.82
N ASP A 199 -19.38 -7.81 8.91
CA ASP A 199 -19.86 -6.96 7.81
C ASP A 199 -18.71 -6.70 6.81
N PRO A 200 -18.78 -7.23 5.57
CA PRO A 200 -17.71 -7.05 4.59
C PRO A 200 -17.56 -5.60 4.13
N PHE A 201 -18.65 -4.81 4.09
CA PHE A 201 -18.57 -3.39 3.71
C PHE A 201 -17.79 -2.61 4.75
N GLN A 202 -18.06 -2.86 6.04
CA GLN A 202 -17.36 -2.21 7.13
C GLN A 202 -15.86 -2.57 7.13
N PHE A 203 -15.54 -3.83 6.84
CA PHE A 203 -14.17 -4.30 6.73
C PHE A 203 -13.43 -3.62 5.57
N LEU A 204 -13.99 -3.65 4.36
CA LEU A 204 -13.39 -3.01 3.18
C LEU A 204 -13.26 -1.48 3.36
N SER A 205 -14.27 -0.84 3.93
CA SER A 205 -14.22 0.61 4.20
C SER A 205 -13.08 0.97 5.13
N SER A 206 -12.89 0.17 6.17
CA SER A 206 -11.81 0.37 7.12
C SER A 206 -10.45 0.01 6.53
N TYR A 207 -10.35 -1.05 5.71
CA TYR A 207 -9.13 -1.37 4.96
C TYR A 207 -8.67 -0.14 4.15
N PHE A 208 -9.57 0.40 3.33
CA PHE A 208 -9.29 1.56 2.50
C PHE A 208 -8.88 2.75 3.35
N ASN A 209 -9.68 3.10 4.36
CA ASN A 209 -9.45 4.25 5.22
C ASN A 209 -8.13 4.11 5.98
N THR A 210 -7.78 2.93 6.50
CA THR A 210 -6.53 2.71 7.23
C THR A 210 -5.33 3.02 6.35
N PHE A 211 -5.26 2.48 5.13
CA PHE A 211 -4.07 2.62 4.31
C PHE A 211 -3.99 3.97 3.57
N SER A 212 -5.13 4.53 3.17
CA SER A 212 -5.17 5.88 2.61
C SER A 212 -4.80 6.94 3.65
N THR A 213 -5.22 6.77 4.91
CA THR A 213 -4.82 7.66 6.01
C THR A 213 -3.38 7.39 6.46
N MET A 214 -2.86 6.16 6.32
CA MET A 214 -1.45 5.86 6.64
C MET A 214 -0.46 6.69 5.83
N GLU A 215 -0.82 7.10 4.62
CA GLU A 215 0.00 7.98 3.79
C GLU A 215 0.02 9.42 4.34
N VAL A 216 -1.13 9.90 4.82
CA VAL A 216 -1.24 11.18 5.54
C VAL A 216 -0.41 11.17 6.81
N TRP A 217 -0.51 10.08 7.55
CA TRP A 217 0.25 9.85 8.75
C TRP A 217 1.75 9.93 8.47
N ALA A 218 2.25 9.19 7.49
CA ALA A 218 3.66 9.20 7.12
C ALA A 218 4.19 10.62 6.83
N ASN A 219 3.39 11.49 6.19
CA ASN A 219 3.79 12.87 5.89
C ASN A 219 3.98 13.75 7.15
N TYR A 220 3.35 13.42 8.27
CA TYR A 220 3.44 14.22 9.49
C TYR A 220 4.50 13.79 10.48
N SER A 221 5.18 12.66 10.26
CA SER A 221 6.25 12.15 11.14
C SER A 221 5.87 12.15 12.62
N SER A 222 4.60 11.89 12.92
CA SER A 222 4.03 11.91 14.28
C SER A 222 3.62 10.51 14.72
N ASP A 223 3.31 10.32 16.01
CA ASP A 223 2.55 9.15 16.43
C ASP A 223 1.09 9.24 15.96
N PHE A 224 0.38 8.12 15.91
CA PHE A 224 -1.01 8.06 15.41
C PHE A 224 -1.94 7.34 16.35
N GLN A 225 -3.14 7.91 16.52
CA GLN A 225 -4.24 7.23 17.15
C GLN A 225 -4.93 6.31 16.12
N THR A 226 -4.97 5.01 16.38
CA THR A 226 -5.59 4.01 15.50
C THR A 226 -6.68 3.22 16.22
N SER A 227 -7.68 2.76 15.47
CA SER A 227 -8.63 1.76 15.96
C SER A 227 -7.97 0.38 16.01
N THR A 228 -8.50 -0.54 16.82
CA THR A 228 -7.99 -1.92 16.90
C THR A 228 -7.85 -2.58 15.52
N MET A 229 -8.84 -2.39 14.64
CA MET A 229 -8.79 -2.95 13.29
C MET A 229 -7.68 -2.32 12.45
N SER A 230 -7.54 -0.99 12.50
CA SER A 230 -6.45 -0.29 11.80
C SER A 230 -5.08 -0.76 12.30
N SER A 231 -4.89 -0.92 13.62
CA SER A 231 -3.63 -1.41 14.18
C SER A 231 -3.28 -2.80 13.67
N ILE A 232 -4.26 -3.72 13.61
CA ILE A 232 -4.06 -5.08 13.10
C ILE A 232 -3.70 -5.08 11.61
N LEU A 233 -4.40 -4.27 10.80
CA LEU A 233 -4.13 -4.12 9.37
C LEU A 233 -2.73 -3.56 9.11
N ILE A 234 -2.33 -2.51 9.84
CA ILE A 234 -0.99 -1.92 9.75
C ILE A 234 0.07 -2.94 10.15
N GLU A 235 -0.14 -3.65 11.26
CA GLU A 235 0.79 -4.66 11.75
C GLU A 235 0.97 -5.78 10.72
N HIS A 236 -0.11 -6.26 10.09
CA HIS A 236 -0.02 -7.26 9.02
C HIS A 236 0.81 -6.75 7.84
N ARG A 237 0.58 -5.50 7.40
CA ARG A 237 1.36 -4.88 6.32
C ARG A 237 2.84 -4.80 6.68
N LEU A 238 3.16 -4.29 7.87
CA LEU A 238 4.55 -4.13 8.32
C LEU A 238 5.26 -5.47 8.50
N ASN A 239 4.58 -6.48 9.08
CA ASN A 239 5.13 -7.83 9.23
C ASN A 239 5.42 -8.47 7.87
N SER A 240 4.54 -8.28 6.87
CA SER A 240 4.79 -8.76 5.50
C SER A 240 6.06 -8.13 4.92
N LEU A 241 6.23 -6.81 5.06
CA LEU A 241 7.43 -6.10 4.57
C LEU A 241 8.69 -6.53 5.33
N TYR A 242 8.60 -6.68 6.64
CA TYR A 242 9.69 -7.16 7.49
C TYR A 242 10.14 -8.57 7.07
N ASN A 243 9.19 -9.49 6.92
CA ASN A 243 9.47 -10.87 6.50
C ASN A 243 10.08 -10.94 5.09
N GLN A 244 9.61 -10.11 4.16
CA GLN A 244 10.22 -10.00 2.82
C GLN A 244 11.67 -9.51 2.91
N THR A 245 11.93 -8.50 3.75
CA THR A 245 13.29 -7.96 3.95
C THR A 245 14.21 -9.02 4.55
N ILE A 246 13.77 -9.74 5.57
CA ILE A 246 14.54 -10.83 6.18
C ILE A 246 14.81 -11.94 5.16
N LYS A 247 13.80 -12.37 4.40
CA LYS A 247 13.98 -13.38 3.35
C LYS A 247 15.03 -12.95 2.32
N GLN A 248 15.06 -11.67 1.92
CA GLN A 248 16.07 -11.14 1.00
C GLN A 248 17.48 -11.15 1.62
N ILE A 249 17.61 -10.75 2.88
CA ILE A 249 18.88 -10.80 3.62
C ILE A 249 19.38 -12.24 3.73
N GLU A 250 18.52 -13.17 4.12
CA GLU A 250 18.84 -14.60 4.21
C GLU A 250 19.27 -15.16 2.85
N GLN A 251 18.55 -14.83 1.78
CA GLN A 251 18.95 -15.27 0.43
C GLN A 251 20.30 -14.69 0.01
N GLN A 252 20.59 -13.43 0.35
CA GLN A 252 21.89 -12.81 0.09
C GLN A 252 23.00 -13.49 0.91
N GLU A 253 22.78 -13.76 2.18
CA GLU A 253 23.74 -14.45 3.05
C GLU A 253 24.00 -15.88 2.57
N VAL A 254 22.95 -16.65 2.24
CA VAL A 254 23.09 -18.01 1.72
C VAL A 254 23.83 -17.99 0.37
N PHE A 255 23.54 -17.02 -0.51
CA PHE A 255 24.28 -16.85 -1.76
C PHE A 255 25.75 -16.54 -1.51
N ASN A 256 26.06 -15.59 -0.63
CA ASN A 256 27.44 -15.24 -0.27
C ASN A 256 28.20 -16.44 0.32
N ASN A 257 27.58 -17.17 1.24
CA ASN A 257 28.21 -18.29 1.93
C ASN A 257 28.38 -19.53 1.04
N THR A 258 27.48 -19.74 0.08
CA THR A 258 27.48 -20.94 -0.78
C THR A 258 28.25 -20.72 -2.08
N ILE A 259 28.12 -19.55 -2.68
CA ILE A 259 28.67 -19.24 -4.01
C ILE A 259 29.96 -18.42 -3.91
N LEU A 260 30.02 -17.43 -3.01
CA LEU A 260 31.15 -16.48 -2.91
C LEU A 260 32.20 -16.85 -1.86
N LYS A 261 32.07 -18.03 -1.22
CA LYS A 261 33.10 -18.67 -0.39
C LYS A 261 33.70 -17.78 0.72
N ASN A 262 32.87 -16.97 1.38
CA ASN A 262 33.14 -16.26 2.65
C ASN A 262 34.20 -15.13 2.66
N ARG A 263 34.59 -14.55 1.52
CA ARG A 263 35.29 -13.25 1.51
C ARG A 263 34.37 -12.18 0.93
N SER A 264 34.20 -11.07 1.64
CA SER A 264 33.27 -10.02 1.21
C SER A 264 33.99 -8.76 0.71
N ILE A 265 33.34 -8.03 -0.21
CA ILE A 265 33.78 -6.69 -0.64
C ILE A 265 34.02 -5.79 0.58
N ARG A 266 33.17 -5.90 1.61
CA ARG A 266 33.30 -5.16 2.88
C ARG A 266 34.63 -5.44 3.56
N GLU A 267 35.03 -6.70 3.67
CA GLU A 267 36.28 -7.07 4.34
C GLU A 267 37.51 -6.56 3.60
N VAL A 268 37.54 -6.72 2.28
CA VAL A 268 38.70 -6.34 1.44
C VAL A 268 38.85 -4.81 1.34
N ILE A 269 37.74 -4.06 1.32
CA ILE A 269 37.80 -2.59 1.36
C ILE A 269 38.17 -2.09 2.76
N ASN A 270 37.54 -2.63 3.80
CA ASN A 270 37.77 -2.15 5.18
C ASN A 270 39.15 -2.55 5.72
N SER A 271 39.75 -3.63 5.22
CA SER A 271 41.14 -4.00 5.53
C SER A 271 42.17 -3.09 4.83
N GLY A 272 41.73 -2.28 3.86
CA GLY A 272 42.60 -1.45 3.03
C GLY A 272 43.30 -2.20 1.90
N GLU A 273 42.96 -3.47 1.66
CA GLU A 273 43.53 -4.30 0.60
C GLU A 273 43.07 -3.86 -0.80
N LYS A 274 41.82 -3.39 -0.91
CA LYS A 274 41.31 -2.67 -2.09
C LYS A 274 40.79 -1.30 -1.68
N ASN A 275 40.93 -0.32 -2.57
CA ASN A 275 40.36 1.00 -2.34
C ASN A 275 38.99 1.15 -3.02
N PHE A 276 38.30 2.25 -2.74
CA PHE A 276 36.96 2.49 -3.29
C PHE A 276 36.96 2.69 -4.82
N LEU A 277 38.06 3.17 -5.42
CA LEU A 277 38.17 3.30 -6.88
C LEU A 277 38.22 1.94 -7.56
N ASP A 278 38.90 0.96 -6.95
CA ASP A 278 38.92 -0.44 -7.44
C ASP A 278 37.50 -1.04 -7.42
N TYR A 279 36.68 -0.66 -6.43
CA TYR A 279 35.28 -1.07 -6.36
C TYR A 279 34.42 -0.43 -7.45
N ILE A 280 34.66 0.82 -7.84
CA ILE A 280 33.91 1.48 -8.92
C ILE A 280 34.04 0.68 -10.22
N ASP A 281 35.24 0.19 -10.52
CA ASP A 281 35.50 -0.63 -11.71
C ASP A 281 34.76 -1.99 -11.65
N LEU A 282 34.78 -2.67 -10.50
CA LEU A 282 33.95 -3.87 -10.28
C LEU A 282 32.45 -3.58 -10.42
N TYR A 283 31.98 -2.45 -9.88
CA TYR A 283 30.59 -2.03 -9.94
C TYR A 283 30.12 -1.83 -11.38
N GLU A 284 30.94 -1.22 -12.22
CA GLU A 284 30.65 -1.03 -13.65
C GLU A 284 30.55 -2.38 -14.38
N ARG A 285 31.45 -3.33 -14.09
CA ARG A 285 31.42 -4.68 -14.67
C ARG A 285 30.24 -5.53 -14.19
N SER A 286 29.66 -5.21 -13.04
CA SER A 286 28.51 -5.94 -12.48
C SER A 286 27.16 -5.68 -13.18
N LYS A 287 27.07 -4.75 -14.14
CA LYS A 287 25.80 -4.32 -14.77
C LYS A 287 24.95 -5.49 -15.28
N LYS A 288 25.55 -6.41 -16.05
CA LYS A 288 24.85 -7.59 -16.59
C LYS A 288 24.39 -8.56 -15.48
N PHE A 289 25.19 -8.70 -14.42
CA PHE A 289 24.83 -9.50 -13.26
C PHE A 289 23.67 -8.90 -12.48
N LYS A 290 23.68 -7.59 -12.25
CA LYS A 290 22.56 -6.88 -11.60
C LYS A 290 21.29 -6.99 -12.40
N GLN A 291 21.37 -6.80 -13.72
CA GLN A 291 20.22 -6.97 -14.61
C GLN A 291 19.64 -8.39 -14.49
N TRP A 292 20.49 -9.42 -14.56
CA TRP A 292 20.06 -10.80 -14.32
C TRP A 292 19.38 -11.01 -12.96
N VAL A 293 19.92 -10.43 -11.87
CA VAL A 293 19.28 -10.50 -10.54
C VAL A 293 17.92 -9.80 -10.53
N THR A 294 17.79 -8.64 -11.18
CA THR A 294 16.54 -7.88 -11.28
C THR A 294 15.46 -8.61 -12.08
N ASP A 295 15.86 -9.43 -13.05
CA ASP A 295 14.95 -10.22 -13.88
C ASP A 295 14.47 -11.52 -13.20
N ILE A 296 14.99 -11.87 -12.01
CA ILE A 296 14.53 -13.01 -11.21
C ILE A 296 13.22 -12.63 -10.51
N PRO A 297 12.16 -13.45 -10.59
CA PRO A 297 10.92 -13.18 -9.89
C PRO A 297 11.14 -13.06 -8.37
N PRO A 298 10.54 -12.07 -7.68
CA PRO A 298 10.79 -11.80 -6.25
C PRO A 298 10.59 -13.00 -5.30
N GLU A 299 9.72 -13.94 -5.68
CA GLU A 299 9.40 -15.15 -4.93
C GLU A 299 10.45 -16.27 -5.07
N SER A 300 11.29 -16.20 -6.11
CA SER A 300 12.26 -17.23 -6.47
C SER A 300 13.45 -17.32 -5.50
N ASN A 301 14.13 -18.46 -5.48
CA ASN A 301 15.34 -18.66 -4.68
C ASN A 301 16.58 -18.30 -5.52
N LEU A 302 17.31 -17.25 -5.13
CA LEU A 302 18.48 -16.75 -5.87
C LEU A 302 19.56 -17.81 -6.12
N VAL A 303 19.83 -18.69 -5.15
CA VAL A 303 20.82 -19.77 -5.31
C VAL A 303 20.33 -20.82 -6.29
N GLN A 304 19.06 -21.21 -6.21
CA GLN A 304 18.48 -22.15 -7.14
C GLN A 304 18.46 -21.59 -8.57
N GLU A 305 18.09 -20.33 -8.74
CA GLU A 305 18.09 -19.66 -10.04
C GLU A 305 19.50 -19.50 -10.62
N TYR A 306 20.48 -19.20 -9.77
CA TYR A 306 21.90 -19.21 -10.14
C TYR A 306 22.32 -20.60 -10.66
N ILE A 307 22.09 -21.66 -9.86
CA ILE A 307 22.43 -23.05 -10.20
C ILE A 307 21.71 -23.49 -11.48
N ASN A 308 20.43 -23.14 -11.64
CA ASN A 308 19.65 -23.47 -12.84
C ASN A 308 20.20 -22.75 -14.07
N THR A 309 20.56 -21.46 -13.95
CA THR A 309 21.07 -20.66 -15.06
C THR A 309 22.46 -21.13 -15.52
N ILE A 310 23.34 -21.53 -14.59
CA ILE A 310 24.66 -22.06 -14.95
C ILE A 310 24.56 -23.47 -15.54
N ASN A 311 23.63 -24.30 -15.04
CA ASN A 311 23.44 -25.69 -15.47
C ASN A 311 22.52 -25.83 -16.70
N ALA A 312 21.79 -24.79 -17.06
CA ALA A 312 21.10 -24.71 -18.34
C ALA A 312 22.14 -24.90 -19.44
N LYS A 313 22.14 -26.09 -20.05
CA LYS A 313 22.92 -26.38 -21.24
C LYS A 313 22.52 -25.36 -22.29
N THR A 314 23.49 -24.84 -23.04
CA THR A 314 23.27 -24.07 -24.26
C THR A 314 22.17 -24.76 -25.04
N TRP A 315 20.98 -24.16 -25.02
CA TRP A 315 19.73 -24.68 -25.55
C TRP A 315 19.83 -25.17 -27.01
N ALA A 316 20.88 -24.76 -27.74
CA ALA A 316 21.24 -25.20 -29.08
C ALA A 316 21.75 -26.65 -29.21
N GLU A 317 22.25 -27.30 -28.15
CA GLU A 317 22.89 -28.64 -28.28
C GLU A 317 21.99 -29.83 -27.94
N LYS A 318 20.71 -29.64 -27.55
CA LYS A 318 19.91 -30.74 -26.98
C LYS A 318 18.42 -30.81 -27.32
N LEU A 319 18.00 -30.62 -28.57
CA LEU A 319 16.66 -31.08 -28.99
C LEU A 319 16.65 -31.84 -30.34
N PRO A 320 16.38 -33.16 -30.33
CA PRO A 320 15.86 -33.87 -31.50
C PRO A 320 14.45 -33.37 -31.85
N SER A 321 14.17 -33.25 -33.14
CA SER A 321 13.13 -32.38 -33.71
C SER A 321 11.66 -32.78 -33.49
N LYS A 322 11.33 -33.78 -32.67
CA LYS A 322 9.93 -34.18 -32.47
C LYS A 322 9.72 -34.66 -31.04
N THR A 323 8.81 -33.98 -30.34
CA THR A 323 8.22 -34.34 -29.03
C THR A 323 8.92 -33.75 -27.82
N ILE A 324 8.46 -32.58 -27.36
CA ILE A 324 8.29 -32.35 -25.92
C ILE A 324 6.89 -31.78 -25.70
N ARG A 325 6.00 -32.70 -25.34
CA ARG A 325 4.75 -32.45 -24.61
C ARG A 325 5.06 -32.87 -23.17
N PHE A 326 4.69 -32.01 -22.21
CA PHE A 326 4.76 -32.14 -20.75
C PHE A 326 6.12 -31.91 -20.07
N GLY A 327 6.14 -30.86 -19.23
CA GLY A 327 7.25 -30.57 -18.32
C GLY A 327 7.34 -29.16 -17.75
N MET A 328 6.34 -28.29 -17.88
CA MET A 328 6.28 -27.00 -17.17
C MET A 328 4.83 -26.63 -16.85
N PHE A 329 4.26 -27.23 -15.81
CA PHE A 329 3.00 -26.77 -15.22
C PHE A 329 2.96 -27.13 -13.74
N THR A 330 3.33 -26.17 -12.89
CA THR A 330 2.62 -25.89 -11.63
C THR A 330 2.99 -24.50 -11.14
N GLY A 331 2.10 -23.54 -11.42
CA GLY A 331 2.17 -22.13 -11.06
C GLY A 331 1.04 -21.38 -11.78
N THR A 332 -0.18 -21.58 -11.27
CA THR A 332 -1.45 -20.88 -11.57
C THR A 332 -1.96 -20.80 -13.03
N GLY A 333 -2.87 -21.73 -13.37
CA GLY A 333 -4.19 -21.40 -13.93
C GLY A 333 -4.35 -21.21 -15.44
N LEU A 334 -4.41 -22.30 -16.22
CA LEU A 334 -5.07 -22.30 -17.52
C LEU A 334 -6.21 -23.33 -17.52
N LEU A 335 -7.44 -22.82 -17.50
CA LEU A 335 -8.61 -23.50 -18.03
C LEU A 335 -9.18 -22.61 -19.13
N VAL A 336 -8.89 -22.92 -20.39
CA VAL A 336 -9.92 -22.89 -21.44
C VAL A 336 -9.60 -24.02 -22.40
N ASP A 337 -10.42 -25.07 -22.33
CA ASP A 337 -10.44 -26.11 -23.34
C ASP A 337 -10.93 -25.54 -24.66
N THR A 338 -10.15 -25.90 -25.67
CA THR A 338 -10.45 -25.93 -27.09
C THR A 338 -11.87 -26.37 -27.43
N LEU A 339 -12.67 -25.54 -28.11
CA LEU A 339 -13.71 -25.99 -29.05
C LEU A 339 -13.99 -24.96 -30.16
N GLY A 340 -13.63 -25.32 -31.40
CA GLY A 340 -14.53 -25.14 -32.56
C GLY A 340 -14.54 -23.80 -33.31
N ALA A 341 -13.73 -23.75 -34.38
CA ALA A 341 -14.07 -23.22 -35.71
C ALA A 341 -14.62 -21.77 -35.91
N SER A 342 -13.97 -21.08 -36.86
CA SER A 342 -14.40 -19.90 -37.65
C SER A 342 -13.96 -18.50 -37.16
N GLY A 343 -12.87 -18.02 -37.77
CA GLY A 343 -12.85 -16.73 -38.48
C GLY A 343 -12.78 -15.42 -37.68
N VAL A 344 -11.58 -14.80 -37.73
CA VAL A 344 -11.33 -13.35 -37.75
C VAL A 344 -11.60 -12.55 -36.45
N GLY A 345 -10.51 -12.03 -35.86
CA GLY A 345 -10.59 -10.88 -34.94
C GLY A 345 -9.38 -10.73 -34.02
N THR A 346 -8.23 -10.30 -34.53
CA THR A 346 -7.11 -9.79 -33.71
C THR A 346 -7.24 -8.27 -33.59
N LEU A 347 -7.14 -7.73 -32.38
CA LEU A 347 -6.75 -6.34 -32.06
C LEU A 347 -6.40 -6.30 -30.56
N LEU A 348 -5.19 -6.71 -30.17
CA LEU A 348 -4.03 -5.84 -29.86
C LEU A 348 -4.33 -4.69 -28.89
N GLY A 349 -3.88 -4.87 -27.65
CA GLY A 349 -3.75 -3.83 -26.61
C GLY A 349 -2.85 -4.30 -25.48
N THR A 350 -1.53 -4.12 -25.67
CA THR A 350 -0.47 -4.09 -24.63
C THR A 350 -0.26 -5.31 -23.71
N SER A 351 0.47 -6.30 -24.21
CA SER A 351 1.44 -7.07 -23.39
C SER A 351 2.62 -7.67 -24.17
N LEU A 352 2.69 -7.45 -25.49
CA LEU A 352 3.72 -8.00 -26.38
C LEU A 352 4.95 -7.09 -26.56
N SER A 353 5.67 -6.72 -25.48
CA SER A 353 7.01 -6.13 -25.68
C SER A 353 8.09 -6.40 -24.62
N ALA A 354 7.78 -6.96 -23.44
CA ALA A 354 8.81 -7.28 -22.45
C ALA A 354 9.38 -8.71 -22.60
N VAL A 355 8.54 -9.68 -22.98
CA VAL A 355 8.95 -11.09 -23.07
C VAL A 355 9.75 -11.37 -24.35
N ASP A 356 9.40 -10.74 -25.47
CA ASP A 356 10.12 -10.94 -26.75
C ASP A 356 11.52 -10.32 -26.75
N SER A 357 11.77 -9.23 -26.02
CA SER A 357 13.12 -8.65 -25.91
C SER A 357 14.04 -9.47 -24.98
N PHE A 358 13.49 -10.04 -23.90
CA PHE A 358 14.25 -10.83 -22.92
C PHE A 358 14.75 -12.17 -23.48
N LEU A 359 13.97 -12.81 -24.34
CA LEU A 359 14.34 -14.07 -24.98
C LEU A 359 15.31 -13.87 -26.15
N LEU A 360 15.20 -12.75 -26.88
CA LEU A 360 16.12 -12.41 -27.98
C LEU A 360 17.54 -12.04 -27.48
N ASP A 361 17.67 -11.36 -26.34
CA ASP A 361 18.98 -11.00 -25.78
C ASP A 361 19.74 -12.20 -25.20
N LYS A 362 19.05 -13.17 -24.57
CA LYS A 362 19.67 -14.44 -24.11
C LYS A 362 20.14 -15.33 -25.26
N LEU A 363 19.64 -15.07 -26.46
CA LEU A 363 19.94 -15.80 -27.70
C LEU A 363 21.19 -15.27 -28.42
N ILE A 364 21.63 -14.03 -28.13
CA ILE A 364 22.77 -13.40 -28.81
C ILE A 364 23.94 -13.16 -27.83
N THR A 365 24.47 -14.26 -27.29
CA THR A 365 25.88 -14.47 -26.86
C THR A 365 26.12 -14.83 -25.39
N GLY A 366 25.81 -16.08 -25.03
CA GLY A 366 26.65 -16.93 -24.15
C GLY A 366 26.96 -16.49 -22.71
N TRP A 367 26.49 -15.32 -22.26
CA TRP A 367 26.80 -14.78 -20.94
C TRP A 367 25.98 -15.49 -19.86
N LYS A 368 26.64 -15.92 -18.78
CA LYS A 368 26.05 -16.56 -17.60
C LYS A 368 26.48 -15.82 -16.33
N PRO A 369 25.68 -15.84 -15.24
CA PRO A 369 26.01 -15.13 -14.02
C PRO A 369 27.34 -15.57 -13.39
N ASN A 370 27.76 -16.84 -13.56
CA ASN A 370 29.08 -17.30 -13.13
C ASN A 370 30.23 -16.60 -13.85
N HIS A 371 30.04 -16.06 -15.06
CA HIS A 371 31.10 -15.30 -15.73
C HIS A 371 31.47 -14.03 -14.97
N PHE A 372 30.51 -13.35 -14.33
CA PHE A 372 30.81 -12.22 -13.46
C PHE A 372 31.42 -12.71 -12.14
N ILE A 373 30.83 -13.73 -11.53
CA ILE A 373 31.27 -14.25 -10.23
C ILE A 373 32.70 -14.77 -10.29
N GLU A 374 33.01 -15.65 -11.25
CA GLU A 374 34.31 -16.33 -11.34
C GLU A 374 35.41 -15.44 -11.93
N ASN A 375 35.10 -14.57 -12.91
CA ASN A 375 36.14 -13.80 -13.61
C ASN A 375 36.35 -12.39 -13.04
N GLU A 376 35.30 -11.77 -12.49
CA GLU A 376 35.36 -10.37 -12.06
C GLU A 376 35.33 -10.26 -10.53
N PHE A 377 34.36 -10.92 -9.90
CA PHE A 377 34.11 -10.79 -8.48
C PHE A 377 35.16 -11.54 -7.64
N GLU A 378 35.42 -12.81 -7.94
CA GLU A 378 36.48 -13.60 -7.29
C GLU A 378 37.87 -12.98 -7.54
N SER A 379 38.13 -12.50 -8.76
CA SER A 379 39.36 -11.77 -9.08
C SER A 379 39.52 -10.52 -8.22
N PHE A 380 38.45 -9.74 -8.01
CA PHE A 380 38.50 -8.57 -7.12
C PHE A 380 38.80 -8.97 -5.67
N LEU A 381 38.24 -10.08 -5.19
CA LEU A 381 38.43 -10.57 -3.83
C LEU A 381 39.81 -11.19 -3.60
N HIS A 382 40.53 -11.64 -4.63
CA HIS A 382 41.79 -12.39 -4.46
C HIS A 382 43.01 -11.76 -5.16
N SER A 383 42.89 -10.55 -5.73
CA SER A 383 43.96 -9.86 -6.46
C SER A 383 44.84 -8.96 -5.62
#